data_AF-A0A661VLZ5-F1
#
_entry.id   AF-A0A661VLZ5-F1
#
_cell.length_a   1.000
_cell.length_b   1.000
_cell.length_c   1.000
_cell.angle_alpha   90.00
_cell.angle_beta   90.00
_cell.angle_gamma   90.00
#
_symmetry.space_group_name_H-M   'P 1'
#
loop_
_entity.id
_entity.type
_entity.pdbx_description
1 polymer ?
#
loop_
_entity_poly.entity_id
_entity_poly.type
_entity_poly.pdbx_seq_one_letter_code
_entity_poly.pdbx_strand_id
1 'polypeptide(L)'
;LIDLTLATQERFPRRITVNITPFVPKAHTPFQWVGMAPVEVLKERVSRIEQALRPKGVAVKAESPAWAAVQGVLSRGDRRVGQALVRVRGKSLAVWHRALRECGLDAAEYLRDRSPDEPLPWVVVGCGVSHDYLEREMKRALKLKRETSDR
;
A
#
# COMPACT_ATOMS: atom_id res chain seq x y z
N LEU A 1 16.04 6.04 -2.20
CA LEU A 1 16.15 4.55 -2.27
C LEU A 1 17.31 4.12 -3.17
N ILE A 2 17.32 4.55 -4.44
CA ILE A 2 18.40 4.24 -5.39
C ILE A 2 19.74 4.71 -4.83
N ASP A 3 19.87 5.99 -4.47
CA ASP A 3 21.13 6.55 -3.95
C ASP A 3 21.60 5.84 -2.69
N LEU A 4 20.69 5.57 -1.75
CA LEU A 4 20.98 4.81 -0.54
C LEU A 4 21.52 3.41 -0.87
N THR A 5 20.95 2.75 -1.87
CA THR A 5 21.37 1.41 -2.29
C THR A 5 22.76 1.43 -2.93
N LEU A 6 23.03 2.43 -3.78
CA LEU A 6 24.35 2.61 -4.41
C LEU A 6 25.43 2.94 -3.37
N ALA A 7 25.14 3.87 -2.45
CA ALA A 7 26.03 4.20 -1.34
C ALA A 7 26.28 2.98 -0.42
N THR A 8 25.28 2.10 -0.26
CA THR A 8 25.46 0.83 0.46
C THR A 8 26.37 -0.12 -0.32
N GLN A 9 26.24 -0.19 -1.65
CA GLN A 9 27.07 -1.04 -2.50
C GLN A 9 28.55 -0.67 -2.44
N GLU A 10 28.87 0.63 -2.33
CA GLU A 10 30.26 1.09 -2.16
C GLU A 10 30.90 0.62 -0.85
N ARG A 11 30.08 0.46 0.19
CA ARG A 11 30.56 0.07 1.54
C ARG A 11 30.50 -1.43 1.79
N PHE A 12 29.62 -2.15 1.10
CA PHE A 12 29.38 -3.57 1.31
C PHE A 12 29.68 -4.38 0.04
N PRO A 13 30.78 -5.17 0.01
CA PRO A 13 31.23 -5.88 -1.19
C PRO A 13 30.40 -7.13 -1.53
N ARG A 14 29.36 -7.44 -0.75
CA ARG A 14 28.49 -8.60 -0.97
C ARG A 14 27.33 -8.27 -1.91
N ARG A 15 26.69 -9.30 -2.45
CA ARG A 15 25.48 -9.16 -3.27
C ARG A 15 24.35 -8.49 -2.47
N ILE A 16 23.88 -7.35 -2.95
CA ILE A 16 22.75 -6.61 -2.37
C ILE A 16 21.45 -7.02 -3.06
N THR A 17 20.40 -7.24 -2.26
CA THR A 17 19.03 -7.42 -2.74
C THR A 17 18.12 -6.37 -2.13
N VAL A 18 17.36 -5.66 -2.95
CA VAL A 18 16.34 -4.70 -2.52
C VAL A 18 14.96 -5.33 -2.69
N ASN A 19 14.19 -5.38 -1.59
CA ASN A 19 12.79 -5.77 -1.62
C ASN A 19 11.92 -4.51 -1.63
N ILE A 20 11.04 -4.40 -2.62
CA ILE A 20 10.17 -3.24 -2.82
C ILE A 20 8.73 -3.70 -2.66
N THR A 21 8.06 -3.17 -1.65
CA THR A 21 6.65 -3.44 -1.37
C THR A 21 5.86 -2.14 -1.52
N PRO A 22 4.74 -2.13 -2.28
CA PRO A 22 3.86 -0.99 -2.30
C PRO A 22 3.32 -0.70 -0.89
N PHE A 23 3.15 0.59 -0.59
CA PHE A 23 2.45 0.99 0.61
C PHE A 23 0.97 0.58 0.52
N VAL A 24 0.48 -0.16 1.52
CA VAL A 24 -0.91 -0.61 1.63
C VAL A 24 -1.50 -0.10 2.95
N PRO A 25 -2.48 0.82 2.91
CA PRO A 25 -3.10 1.33 4.13
C PRO A 25 -3.93 0.24 4.81
N LYS A 26 -3.93 0.25 6.15
CA LYS A 26 -4.56 -0.79 6.98
C LYS A 26 -5.48 -0.15 8.01
N ALA A 27 -6.63 -0.78 8.26
CA ALA A 27 -7.49 -0.46 9.40
C ALA A 27 -6.71 -0.41 10.72
N HIS A 28 -7.09 0.48 11.63
CA HIS A 28 -6.50 0.64 12.96
C HIS A 28 -5.00 1.00 12.97
N THR A 29 -4.49 1.56 11.87
CA THR A 29 -3.13 2.10 11.81
C THR A 29 -3.18 3.62 11.62
N PRO A 30 -2.11 4.37 11.96
CA PRO A 30 -2.07 5.81 11.73
C PRO A 30 -2.32 6.18 10.26
N PHE A 31 -2.03 5.28 9.32
CA PHE A 31 -2.23 5.53 7.89
C PHE A 31 -3.55 4.98 7.33
N GLN A 32 -4.52 4.62 8.17
CA GLN A 32 -5.82 4.10 7.73
C GLN A 32 -6.58 5.07 6.81
N TRP A 33 -6.35 6.38 6.97
CA TRP A 33 -6.96 7.45 6.17
C TRP A 33 -6.17 7.79 4.89
N VAL A 34 -4.94 7.30 4.75
CA VAL A 34 -4.10 7.62 3.59
C VAL A 34 -4.44 6.68 2.44
N GLY A 35 -4.54 7.24 1.24
CA GLY A 35 -4.79 6.50 0.02
C GLY A 35 -3.57 5.70 -0.43
N MET A 36 -3.83 4.65 -1.19
CA MET A 36 -2.81 3.94 -1.93
C MET A 36 -2.56 4.67 -3.26
N ALA A 37 -1.30 4.83 -3.66
CA ALA A 37 -0.99 5.39 -4.97
C ALA A 37 -1.59 4.51 -6.09
N PRO A 38 -2.02 5.10 -7.23
CA PRO A 38 -2.54 4.32 -8.35
C PRO A 38 -1.58 3.23 -8.80
N VAL A 39 -2.12 2.08 -9.19
CA VAL A 39 -1.35 0.89 -9.62
C VAL A 39 -0.34 1.25 -10.72
N GLU A 40 -0.72 2.15 -11.61
CA GLU A 40 0.10 2.55 -12.75
C GLU A 40 1.31 3.39 -12.32
N VAL A 41 1.10 4.31 -11.38
CA VAL A 41 2.18 5.07 -10.74
C VAL A 41 3.13 4.14 -9.98
N LEU A 42 2.61 3.12 -9.31
CA LEU A 42 3.43 2.14 -8.60
C LEU A 42 4.27 1.28 -9.55
N LYS A 43 3.69 0.81 -10.67
CA LYS A 43 4.41 0.08 -11.71
C LYS A 43 5.54 0.92 -12.30
N GLU A 44 5.26 2.19 -12.60
CA GLU A 44 6.26 3.12 -13.12
C GLU A 44 7.42 3.31 -12.13
N ARG A 45 7.12 3.55 -10.85
CA ARG A 45 8.15 3.70 -9.80
C ARG A 45 9.01 2.45 -9.64
N VAL A 46 8.40 1.26 -9.64
CA VAL A 46 9.12 -0.01 -9.58
C VAL A 46 10.03 -0.15 -10.81
N SER A 47 9.52 0.13 -12.01
CA SER A 47 10.29 0.05 -13.25
C SER A 47 11.51 0.98 -13.23
N ARG A 48 11.34 2.23 -12.78
CA ARG A 48 12.45 3.19 -12.61
C ARG A 48 13.52 2.66 -11.66
N ILE A 49 13.14 2.04 -10.55
CA ILE A 49 14.09 1.45 -9.58
C ILE A 49 14.83 0.26 -10.19
N GLU A 50 14.12 -0.63 -10.88
CA GLU A 50 14.73 -1.79 -11.55
C GLU A 50 15.74 -1.37 -12.63
N GLN A 51 15.39 -0.37 -13.45
CA GLN A 51 16.26 0.16 -14.50
C GLN A 51 17.53 0.79 -13.92
N ALA A 52 17.44 1.46 -12.78
CA ALA A 52 18.60 2.08 -12.14
C ALA A 52 19.53 1.05 -11.44
N LEU A 53 18.96 0.03 -10.80
CA LEU A 53 19.69 -0.86 -9.90
C LEU A 53 20.17 -2.17 -10.56
N ARG A 54 19.40 -2.77 -11.47
CA ARG A 54 19.78 -4.04 -12.10
C ARG A 54 21.10 -3.97 -12.90
N PRO A 55 21.37 -2.91 -13.69
CA PRO A 55 22.67 -2.79 -14.39
C PRO A 55 23.87 -2.67 -13.45
N LYS A 56 23.65 -2.31 -12.19
CA LYS A 56 24.68 -2.23 -11.15
C LYS A 56 24.86 -3.55 -10.40
N GLY A 57 24.24 -4.64 -10.84
CA GLY A 57 24.33 -5.95 -10.21
C GLY A 57 23.52 -6.09 -8.91
N VAL A 58 22.64 -5.13 -8.61
CA VAL A 58 21.73 -5.21 -7.46
C VAL A 58 20.50 -6.02 -7.84
N ALA A 59 20.18 -7.04 -7.03
CA ALA A 59 18.95 -7.80 -7.22
C ALA A 59 17.74 -6.99 -6.72
N VAL A 60 16.70 -6.88 -7.53
CA VAL A 60 15.45 -6.19 -7.16
C VAL A 60 14.32 -7.21 -7.13
N LYS A 61 13.61 -7.29 -6.00
CA LYS A 61 12.40 -8.08 -5.83
C LYS A 61 11.25 -7.12 -5.52
N ALA A 62 10.29 -7.02 -6.42
CA ALA A 62 9.13 -6.15 -6.24
C ALA A 62 7.84 -6.97 -6.09
N GLU A 63 7.02 -6.60 -5.10
CA GLU A 63 5.66 -7.12 -5.01
C GLU A 63 4.77 -6.54 -6.11
N SER A 64 3.80 -7.33 -6.58
CA SER A 64 2.89 -6.91 -7.64
C SER A 64 2.00 -5.75 -7.18
N PRO A 65 2.04 -4.58 -7.85
CA PRO A 65 1.17 -3.45 -7.51
C PRO A 65 -0.33 -3.78 -7.62
N ALA A 66 -0.70 -4.67 -8.54
CA ALA A 66 -2.09 -5.10 -8.70
C ALA A 66 -2.55 -5.97 -7.52
N TRP A 67 -1.70 -6.88 -7.03
CA TRP A 67 -2.02 -7.66 -5.82
C TRP A 67 -1.98 -6.81 -4.56
N ALA A 68 -1.12 -5.80 -4.48
CA ALA A 68 -1.14 -4.83 -3.39
C ALA A 68 -2.46 -4.04 -3.36
N ALA A 69 -3.06 -3.71 -4.51
CA ALA A 69 -4.39 -3.12 -4.57
C ALA A 69 -5.46 -4.05 -4.01
N VAL A 70 -5.40 -5.36 -4.31
CA VAL A 70 -6.28 -6.37 -3.67
C VAL A 70 -6.10 -6.36 -2.15
N GLN A 71 -4.86 -6.36 -1.67
CA GLN A 71 -4.57 -6.27 -0.24
C GLN A 71 -5.15 -4.99 0.38
N GLY A 72 -5.07 -3.84 -0.31
CA GLY A 72 -5.65 -2.58 0.15
C GLY A 72 -7.16 -2.66 0.33
N VAL A 73 -7.87 -3.24 -0.65
CA VAL A 73 -9.32 -3.46 -0.55
C VAL A 73 -9.66 -4.38 0.63
N LEU A 74 -8.91 -5.47 0.80
CA LEU A 74 -9.12 -6.39 1.92
C LEU A 74 -8.80 -5.77 3.28
N SER A 75 -7.81 -4.88 3.33
CA SER A 75 -7.31 -4.29 4.58
C SER A 75 -8.16 -3.14 5.12
N ARG A 76 -8.96 -2.52 4.25
CA ARG A 76 -9.89 -1.43 4.56
C ARG A 76 -11.32 -1.77 4.10
N GLY A 77 -11.61 -3.06 3.94
CA GLY A 77 -12.89 -3.54 3.45
C GLY A 77 -13.98 -3.42 4.50
N ASP A 78 -15.23 -3.41 4.04
CA ASP A 78 -16.41 -3.47 4.88
C ASP A 78 -17.15 -4.81 4.71
N ARG A 79 -18.35 -4.93 5.28
CA ARG A 79 -19.19 -6.13 5.15
C ARG A 79 -19.50 -6.48 3.68
N ARG A 80 -19.54 -5.52 2.77
CA ARG A 80 -19.81 -5.74 1.34
C ARG A 80 -18.61 -6.42 0.68
N VAL A 81 -17.38 -6.05 1.04
CA VAL A 81 -16.17 -6.77 0.61
C VAL A 81 -16.21 -8.24 1.03
N GLY A 82 -16.76 -8.53 2.23
CA GLY A 82 -17.04 -9.89 2.67
C GLY A 82 -17.92 -10.69 1.70
N GLN A 83 -18.93 -10.06 1.09
CA GLN A 83 -19.77 -10.71 0.08
C GLN A 83 -19.01 -11.01 -1.21
N ALA A 84 -18.10 -10.13 -1.63
CA ALA A 84 -17.25 -10.39 -2.79
C ALA A 84 -16.28 -11.55 -2.52
N LEU A 85 -15.68 -11.61 -1.33
CA LEU A 85 -14.79 -12.70 -0.91
C LEU A 85 -15.44 -14.09 -1.03
N VAL A 86 -16.71 -14.24 -0.61
CA VAL A 86 -17.45 -15.51 -0.71
C VAL A 86 -17.63 -15.96 -2.16
N ARG A 87 -17.67 -15.03 -3.12
CA ARG A 87 -17.83 -15.31 -4.56
C ARG A 87 -16.52 -15.64 -5.28
N VAL A 88 -15.37 -15.36 -4.68
CA VAL A 88 -14.06 -15.64 -5.28
C VAL A 88 -13.85 -17.15 -5.41
N ARG A 89 -13.78 -17.65 -6.64
CA ARG A 89 -13.45 -19.05 -6.97
C ARG A 89 -12.12 -19.12 -7.70
N GLY A 90 -11.04 -19.36 -6.96
CA GLY A 90 -9.67 -19.41 -7.49
C GLY A 90 -8.82 -18.18 -7.14
N LYS A 91 -7.56 -18.16 -7.61
CA LYS A 91 -6.55 -17.18 -7.23
C LYS A 91 -6.05 -16.39 -8.44
N SER A 92 -6.89 -15.53 -9.02
CA SER A 92 -6.47 -14.61 -10.09
C SER A 92 -7.09 -13.22 -9.93
N LEU A 93 -6.40 -12.20 -10.46
CA LEU A 93 -6.90 -10.82 -10.48
C LEU A 93 -8.22 -10.71 -11.25
N ALA A 94 -8.38 -11.50 -12.33
CA ALA A 94 -9.62 -11.52 -13.11
C ALA A 94 -10.81 -12.03 -12.29
N VAL A 95 -10.61 -13.10 -11.51
CA VAL A 95 -11.64 -13.64 -10.60
C VAL A 95 -11.97 -12.62 -9.51
N TRP A 96 -10.96 -11.98 -8.92
CA TRP A 96 -11.15 -10.94 -7.91
C TRP A 96 -11.97 -9.75 -8.44
N HIS A 97 -11.56 -9.16 -9.57
CA HIS A 97 -12.27 -8.02 -10.15
C HIS A 97 -13.70 -8.38 -10.57
N ARG A 98 -13.91 -9.62 -11.06
CA ARG A 98 -15.26 -10.12 -11.37
C ARG A 98 -16.14 -10.16 -10.11
N ALA A 99 -15.63 -10.72 -9.02
CA ALA A 99 -16.38 -10.81 -7.76
C ALA A 99 -16.76 -9.43 -7.19
N LEU A 100 -15.86 -8.44 -7.27
CA LEU A 100 -16.18 -7.06 -6.89
C LEU A 100 -17.31 -6.47 -7.75
N ARG A 101 -17.23 -6.63 -9.08
CA ARG A 101 -18.27 -6.14 -10.00
C ARG A 101 -19.62 -6.79 -9.76
N GLU A 102 -19.67 -8.10 -9.53
CA GLU A 102 -20.91 -8.83 -9.22
C GLU A 102 -21.56 -8.36 -7.89
N CYS A 103 -20.78 -7.76 -6.99
CA CYS A 103 -21.26 -7.13 -5.76
C CYS A 103 -21.50 -5.61 -5.89
N GLY A 104 -21.35 -5.03 -7.09
CA GLY A 104 -21.47 -3.59 -7.31
C GLY A 104 -20.42 -2.78 -6.53
N LEU A 105 -19.21 -3.32 -6.38
CA LEU A 105 -18.10 -2.68 -5.67
C LEU A 105 -17.05 -2.15 -6.63
N ASP A 106 -16.58 -0.94 -6.34
CA ASP A 106 -15.38 -0.37 -6.94
C ASP A 106 -14.22 -0.48 -5.97
N ALA A 107 -13.07 -0.99 -6.44
CA ALA A 107 -11.85 -1.05 -5.66
C ALA A 107 -11.35 0.34 -5.27
N ALA A 108 -11.56 1.35 -6.12
CA ALA A 108 -11.09 2.72 -5.89
C ALA A 108 -11.64 3.31 -4.58
N GLU A 109 -12.87 2.97 -4.20
CA GLU A 109 -13.49 3.39 -2.93
C GLU A 109 -12.68 2.93 -1.72
N TYR A 110 -12.08 1.75 -1.76
CA TYR A 110 -11.27 1.24 -0.65
C TYR A 110 -9.80 1.67 -0.71
N LEU A 111 -9.36 2.28 -1.81
CA LEU A 111 -7.98 2.69 -2.07
C LEU A 111 -7.75 4.20 -1.97
N ARG A 112 -8.81 5.02 -2.00
CA ARG A 112 -8.72 6.48 -1.85
C ARG A 112 -8.25 6.94 -0.47
N ASP A 113 -7.88 8.21 -0.39
CA ASP A 113 -7.77 8.95 0.86
C ASP A 113 -9.16 9.09 1.52
N ARG A 114 -9.16 9.18 2.84
CA ARG A 114 -10.35 9.37 3.68
C ARG A 114 -10.14 10.54 4.63
N SER A 115 -11.22 11.18 5.05
CA SER A 115 -11.13 12.18 6.12
C SER A 115 -10.98 11.49 7.49
N PRO A 116 -10.22 12.06 8.44
CA PRO A 116 -10.26 11.64 9.85
C PRO A 116 -11.67 11.56 10.45
N ASP A 117 -12.56 12.45 9.99
CA ASP A 117 -13.95 12.56 10.44
C ASP A 117 -14.91 11.61 9.70
N GLU A 118 -14.43 10.89 8.69
CA GLU A 118 -15.25 9.97 7.91
C GLU A 118 -15.63 8.73 8.75
N PRO A 119 -16.89 8.26 8.72
CA PRO A 119 -17.26 7.00 9.36
C PRO A 119 -16.48 5.83 8.76
N LEU A 120 -15.68 5.14 9.58
CA LEU A 120 -14.88 4.01 9.14
C LEU A 120 -15.57 2.68 9.48
N PRO A 121 -15.73 1.74 8.54
CA PRO A 121 -16.52 0.53 8.76
C PRO A 121 -15.87 -0.45 9.76
N TRP A 122 -14.57 -0.35 10.01
CA TRP A 122 -13.84 -1.22 10.94
C TRP A 122 -13.86 -0.75 12.39
N VAL A 123 -14.45 0.41 12.72
CA VAL A 123 -14.51 0.92 14.12
C VAL A 123 -15.29 0.02 15.07
N VAL A 124 -16.12 -0.88 14.53
CA VAL A 124 -16.85 -1.88 15.30
C VAL A 124 -15.93 -2.90 15.98
N VAL A 125 -14.66 -2.99 15.54
CA VAL A 125 -13.64 -3.86 16.13
C VAL A 125 -12.78 -3.05 17.09
N GLY A 126 -12.80 -3.42 18.37
CA GLY A 126 -11.91 -2.84 19.37
C GLY A 126 -10.48 -3.35 19.21
N CYS A 127 -9.54 -2.46 18.85
CA CYS A 127 -8.11 -2.80 18.68
C CYS A 127 -7.20 -2.33 19.83
N GLY A 128 -7.77 -1.72 20.88
CA GLY A 128 -7.00 -1.18 22.01
C GLY A 128 -6.24 0.13 21.72
N VAL A 129 -6.46 0.75 20.56
CA VAL A 129 -5.85 2.03 20.18
C VAL A 129 -6.94 3.07 19.92
N SER A 130 -6.82 4.26 20.52
CA SER A 130 -7.81 5.32 20.35
C SER A 130 -7.69 6.02 18.98
N HIS A 131 -8.80 6.55 18.49
CA HIS A 131 -8.85 7.32 17.25
C HIS A 131 -7.92 8.55 17.34
N ASP A 132 -8.01 9.34 18.41
CA ASP A 132 -7.16 10.52 18.66
C ASP A 132 -5.66 10.19 18.62
N TYR A 133 -5.27 9.01 19.11
CA TYR A 133 -3.89 8.54 19.03
C TYR A 133 -3.47 8.34 17.58
N LEU A 134 -4.27 7.60 16.81
CA LEU A 134 -3.98 7.30 15.40
C LEU A 134 -3.90 8.58 14.57
N GLU A 135 -4.83 9.52 14.79
CA GLU A 135 -4.86 10.79 14.06
C GLU A 135 -3.63 11.64 14.37
N ARG A 136 -3.23 11.73 15.64
CA ARG A 136 -2.02 12.46 16.05
C ARG A 136 -0.76 11.86 15.43
N GLU A 137 -0.63 10.54 15.43
CA GLU A 137 0.51 9.85 14.81
C GLU A 137 0.54 10.05 13.29
N MET A 138 -0.62 10.05 12.63
CA MET A 138 -0.71 10.39 11.21
C MET A 138 -0.19 11.80 10.94
N LYS A 139 -0.66 12.80 11.70
CA LYS A 139 -0.25 14.20 11.54
C LYS A 139 1.26 14.36 11.73
N ARG A 140 1.84 13.67 12.72
CA ARG A 140 3.31 13.66 12.96
C ARG A 140 4.06 13.08 11.76
N ALA A 141 3.63 11.93 11.23
CA ALA A 141 4.27 11.29 10.08
C ALA A 141 4.20 12.15 8.81
N LEU A 142 3.05 12.78 8.54
CA LEU A 142 2.86 13.65 7.37
C LEU A 142 3.69 14.94 7.46
N LYS A 143 3.89 15.48 8.67
CA LYS A 143 4.76 16.64 8.89
C LYS A 143 6.22 16.32 8.54
N LEU A 144 6.75 15.20 9.04
CA LEU A 144 8.11 14.75 8.75
C LEU A 144 8.35 14.53 7.25
N LYS A 145 7.35 13.99 6.53
CA LYS A 145 7.42 13.82 5.07
C LYS A 145 7.64 15.14 4.34
N ARG A 146 6.94 16.22 4.72
CA ARG A 146 7.07 17.55 4.08
C ARG A 146 8.48 18.12 4.26
N GLU A 147 8.98 18.06 5.48
CA GLU A 147 10.34 18.53 5.83
C GLU A 147 11.47 17.78 5.11
N THR A 148 11.19 16.57 4.60
CA THR A 148 12.15 15.75 3.85
C THR A 148 12.03 15.94 2.35
N SER A 149 10.89 16.44 1.85
CA SER A 149 10.67 16.71 0.42
C SER A 149 11.14 18.10 -0.02
N ASP A 150 11.27 19.03 0.94
CA ASP A 150 11.79 20.40 0.74
C ASP A 150 13.32 20.49 0.93
N ARG A 151 14.01 19.36 1.12
CA ARG A 151 15.47 19.22 1.20
C ARG A 151 15.98 18.38 0.04
#